data_AF-L0DGU9-F1
#
_entry.id   AF-L0DGU9-F1
#
_cell.length_a   1.000
_cell.length_b   1.000
_cell.length_c   1.000
_cell.angle_alpha   90.00
_cell.angle_beta   90.00
_cell.angle_gamma   90.00
#
_symmetry.space_group_name_H-M   'P 1'
#
loop_
_entity.id
_entity.type
_entity.pdbx_description
1 polymer ?
#
loop_
_entity_poly.entity_id
_entity_poly.type
_entity_poly.pdbx_seq_one_letter_code
_entity_poly.pdbx_strand_id
1 'polypeptide(L)'
;MEDLTILFVIGAAGIALFGGFGSWVASQKGRQPVEGMMLGAVFGPLGVLIEALLPQGPGRNRPSKSSRSDFWSQPPEPTWLKEIDPTADSTENWLKELEKKR
;
A
#
# COMPACT_ATOMS: atom_id res chain seq x y z
N MET A 1 -4.91 39.07 -27.14
CA MET A 1 -5.45 38.05 -26.20
C MET A 1 -5.41 36.66 -26.80
N GLU A 2 -5.68 36.52 -28.10
CA GLU A 2 -5.69 35.23 -28.82
C GLU A 2 -4.34 34.50 -28.77
N ASP A 3 -3.21 35.19 -28.93
CA ASP A 3 -1.87 34.58 -28.86
C ASP A 3 -1.56 33.95 -27.50
N LEU A 4 -1.99 34.62 -26.41
CA LEU A 4 -1.83 34.11 -25.05
C LEU A 4 -2.66 32.84 -24.85
N THR A 5 -3.88 32.83 -25.37
CA THR A 5 -4.77 31.65 -25.34
C THR A 5 -4.15 30.49 -26.11
N ILE A 6 -3.58 30.74 -27.30
CA ILE A 6 -2.93 29.71 -28.11
C ILE A 6 -1.73 29.10 -27.37
N LEU A 7 -0.87 29.93 -26.79
CA LEU A 7 0.28 29.45 -26.00
C LEU A 7 -0.17 28.62 -24.80
N PHE A 8 -1.24 29.03 -24.12
CA PHE A 8 -1.78 28.29 -22.98
C PHE A 8 -2.35 26.92 -23.38
N VAL A 9 -3.08 26.86 -24.50
CA VAL A 9 -3.65 25.62 -25.03
C VAL A 9 -2.56 24.66 -25.48
N ILE A 10 -1.54 25.14 -26.21
CA ILE A 10 -0.41 24.31 -26.65
C ILE A 10 0.38 23.79 -25.44
N GLY A 11 0.63 24.64 -24.45
CA GLY A 11 1.31 24.25 -23.20
C GLY A 11 0.52 23.19 -22.44
N ALA A 12 -0.77 23.39 -22.24
CA ALA A 12 -1.64 22.44 -21.54
C ALA A 12 -1.75 21.10 -22.29
N ALA A 13 -1.89 21.13 -23.63
CA ALA A 13 -1.92 19.94 -24.46
C ALA A 13 -0.59 19.16 -24.37
N GLY A 14 0.54 19.87 -24.42
CA GLY A 14 1.86 19.26 -24.23
C GLY A 14 1.98 18.57 -22.88
N ILE A 15 1.64 19.26 -21.80
CA ILE A 15 1.68 18.71 -20.44
C ILE A 15 0.81 17.46 -20.32
N ALA A 16 -0.41 17.49 -20.86
CA ALA A 16 -1.32 16.35 -20.81
C ALA A 16 -0.79 15.14 -21.60
N LEU A 17 -0.27 15.36 -22.80
CA LEU A 17 0.28 14.30 -23.65
C LEU A 17 1.54 13.70 -23.06
N PHE A 18 2.53 14.52 -22.67
CA PHE A 18 3.79 14.04 -22.13
C PHE A 18 3.64 13.49 -20.71
N GLY A 19 2.81 14.09 -19.87
CA GLY A 19 2.48 13.57 -18.54
C GLY A 19 1.73 12.24 -18.61
N GLY A 20 0.73 12.12 -19.48
CA GLY A 20 0.01 10.87 -19.69
C GLY A 20 0.91 9.76 -20.23
N PHE A 21 1.73 10.09 -21.23
CA PHE A 21 2.67 9.13 -21.83
C PHE A 21 3.78 8.71 -20.85
N GLY A 22 4.34 9.64 -20.07
CA GLY A 22 5.30 9.35 -19.00
C GLY A 22 4.71 8.44 -17.91
N SER A 23 3.45 8.66 -17.50
CA SER A 23 2.72 7.79 -16.56
C SER A 23 2.57 6.37 -17.10
N TRP A 24 2.29 6.22 -18.39
CA TRP A 24 2.21 4.90 -19.03
C TRP A 24 3.56 4.19 -19.04
N VAL A 25 4.65 4.88 -19.41
CA VAL A 25 6.01 4.33 -19.39
C VAL A 25 6.42 3.90 -17.98
N ALA A 26 6.13 4.71 -16.95
CA ALA A 26 6.40 4.35 -15.55
C ALA A 26 5.62 3.11 -15.11
N SER A 27 4.36 2.98 -15.55
CA SER A 27 3.51 1.81 -15.26
C SER A 27 4.06 0.53 -15.88
N GLN A 28 4.55 0.60 -17.13
CA GLN A 28 5.19 -0.54 -17.81
C GLN A 28 6.48 -1.00 -17.10
N LYS A 29 7.14 -0.08 -16.38
CA LYS A 29 8.39 -0.34 -15.65
C LYS A 29 8.21 -0.72 -14.18
N GLY A 30 6.96 -0.92 -13.74
CA GLY A 30 6.65 -1.23 -12.35
C GLY A 30 6.96 -0.08 -11.37
N ARG A 31 7.16 1.15 -11.87
CA ARG A 31 7.39 2.36 -11.07
C ARG A 31 6.08 3.01 -10.67
N GLN A 32 6.17 4.07 -9.85
CA GLN A 32 4.99 4.85 -9.49
C GLN A 32 4.53 5.66 -10.72
N PRO A 33 3.26 5.50 -11.18
CA PRO A 33 2.75 6.25 -12.33
C PRO A 33 2.87 7.77 -12.14
N VAL A 34 2.78 8.24 -10.89
CA VAL A 34 2.92 9.64 -10.50
C VAL A 34 4.33 10.19 -10.80
N GLU A 35 5.40 9.38 -10.69
CA GLU A 35 6.76 9.80 -11.03
C GLU A 35 6.87 10.09 -12.53
N GLY A 36 6.41 9.14 -13.36
CA GLY A 36 6.38 9.32 -14.81
C GLY A 36 5.49 10.48 -15.26
N MET A 37 4.36 10.72 -14.59
CA MET A 37 3.50 11.87 -14.86
C MET A 37 4.19 13.19 -14.54
N MET A 38 4.83 13.30 -13.38
CA MET A 38 5.54 14.52 -12.97
C MET A 38 6.72 14.83 -13.88
N LEU A 39 7.52 13.81 -14.20
CA LEU A 39 8.67 13.98 -15.11
C LEU A 39 8.20 14.38 -16.51
N GLY A 40 7.22 13.68 -17.07
CA GLY A 40 6.65 13.99 -18.38
C GLY A 40 5.96 15.36 -18.44
N ALA A 41 5.29 15.79 -17.38
CA ALA A 41 4.63 17.10 -17.33
C ALA A 41 5.62 18.26 -17.20
N VAL A 42 6.67 18.12 -16.38
CA VAL A 42 7.62 19.20 -16.09
C VAL A 42 8.70 19.34 -17.17
N PHE A 43 9.24 18.20 -17.63
CA PHE A 43 10.33 18.18 -18.60
C PHE A 43 9.85 17.85 -20.02
N GLY A 44 8.54 17.65 -20.22
CA GLY A 44 7.95 17.34 -21.51
C GLY A 44 8.54 16.06 -22.12
N PRO A 45 8.98 16.09 -23.39
CA PRO A 45 9.54 14.91 -24.06
C PRO A 45 10.84 14.42 -23.42
N LEU A 46 11.65 15.32 -22.83
CA LEU A 46 12.86 14.94 -22.10
C LEU A 46 12.53 14.14 -20.85
N GLY A 47 11.47 14.51 -20.13
CA GLY A 47 11.03 13.79 -18.93
C GLY A 47 10.56 12.38 -19.21
N VAL A 48 9.83 12.21 -20.31
CA VAL A 48 9.44 10.88 -20.82
C VAL A 48 10.67 10.06 -21.17
N LEU A 49 11.66 10.64 -21.86
CA LEU A 49 12.87 9.93 -22.27
C LEU A 49 13.69 9.50 -21.04
N ILE A 50 13.81 10.36 -20.03
CA ILE A 50 14.46 10.04 -18.76
C ILE A 50 13.75 8.84 -18.12
N GLU A 51 12.42 8.89 -17.97
CA GLU A 51 11.65 7.77 -17.41
C GLU A 51 11.81 6.48 -18.25
N ALA A 52 11.95 6.62 -19.58
CA ALA A 52 12.23 5.52 -20.50
C ALA A 52 13.67 4.97 -20.41
N LEU A 53 14.64 5.73 -19.89
CA LEU A 53 15.98 5.23 -19.57
C LEU A 53 16.11 4.69 -18.15
N LEU A 54 15.26 5.13 -17.20
CA LEU A 54 15.37 4.67 -15.82
C LEU A 54 15.17 3.15 -15.73
N PRO A 55 15.97 2.45 -14.91
CA PRO A 55 15.80 1.02 -14.70
C PRO A 55 14.46 0.74 -14.02
N GLN A 56 13.95 -0.49 -14.21
CA GLN A 56 12.72 -0.97 -13.59
C GLN A 56 12.77 -0.70 -12.08
N GLY A 57 11.69 -0.11 -11.56
CA GLY A 57 11.64 0.24 -10.15
C GLY A 57 11.64 -1.03 -9.29
N PRO A 58 12.21 -0.98 -8.07
CA PRO A 58 12.00 -2.06 -7.11
C PRO A 58 10.49 -2.23 -6.94
N GLY A 59 9.99 -3.41 -7.32
CA GLY A 59 8.57 -3.72 -7.40
C GLY A 59 7.82 -3.21 -6.17
N ARG A 60 6.63 -2.65 -6.43
CA ARG A 60 5.76 -1.92 -5.50
C ARG A 60 5.24 -2.78 -4.34
N ASN A 61 6.11 -3.23 -3.46
CA ASN A 61 5.74 -3.60 -2.08
C ASN A 61 5.77 -2.33 -1.23
N ARG A 62 4.96 -1.31 -1.59
CA ARG A 62 4.68 -0.22 -0.66
C ARG A 62 3.51 -0.68 0.20
N PRO A 63 3.70 -1.01 1.49
CA PRO A 63 2.57 -1.22 2.38
C PRO A 63 1.73 0.07 2.34
N SER A 64 0.46 -0.07 1.98
CA SER A 64 -0.47 1.06 2.06
C SER A 64 -0.43 1.53 3.51
N LYS A 65 -0.12 2.81 3.72
CA LYS A 65 -0.18 3.46 5.04
C LYS A 65 -1.64 3.62 5.48
N SER A 66 -2.40 2.53 5.52
CA SER A 66 -3.74 2.44 6.11
C SER A 66 -3.72 1.77 7.49
N SER A 67 -2.67 1.03 7.86
CA SER A 67 -2.62 0.31 9.15
C SER A 67 -2.04 1.10 10.33
N ARG A 68 -2.22 2.43 10.38
CA ARG A 68 -1.93 3.22 11.60
C ARG A 68 -3.15 3.34 12.52
N SER A 69 -4.36 3.15 11.99
CA SER A 69 -5.60 3.11 12.79
C SER A 69 -5.92 1.72 13.36
N ASP A 70 -5.36 0.63 12.81
CA ASP A 70 -5.64 -0.73 13.29
C ASP A 70 -4.94 -1.04 14.61
N PHE A 71 -3.84 -0.33 14.92
CA PHE A 71 -3.05 -0.53 16.13
C PHE A 71 -3.81 -0.18 17.42
N TRP A 72 -4.73 0.79 17.36
CA TRP A 72 -5.54 1.21 18.51
C TRP A 72 -6.90 0.52 18.60
N SER A 73 -7.27 -0.28 17.58
CA SER A 73 -8.57 -0.95 17.51
C SER A 73 -8.59 -2.33 18.20
N GLN A 74 -7.43 -2.84 18.61
CA GLN A 74 -7.32 -4.11 19.32
C GLN A 74 -6.75 -3.84 20.71
N PRO A 75 -7.57 -3.81 21.78
CA PRO A 75 -7.02 -4.00 23.11
C PRO A 75 -6.27 -5.35 23.09
N PRO A 76 -5.04 -5.44 23.61
CA PRO A 76 -4.33 -6.71 23.68
C PRO A 76 -5.24 -7.69 24.40
N GLU A 77 -5.64 -8.76 23.70
CA GLU A 77 -6.44 -9.80 24.35
C GLU A 77 -5.67 -10.27 25.58
N PRO A 78 -6.30 -10.25 26.76
CA PRO A 78 -5.62 -10.70 27.96
C PRO A 78 -5.24 -12.16 27.78
N THR A 79 -3.93 -12.43 27.71
CA THR A 79 -3.39 -13.78 27.47
C THR A 79 -3.80 -14.78 28.55
N TRP A 80 -4.21 -14.30 29.72
CA TRP A 80 -4.76 -15.11 30.81
C TRP A 80 -6.13 -15.73 30.51
N LEU A 81 -6.88 -15.26 29.49
CA LEU A 81 -8.15 -15.89 29.10
C LEU A 81 -7.96 -17.22 28.36
N LYS A 82 -6.80 -17.47 27.76
CA LYS A 82 -6.52 -18.72 27.03
C LYS A 82 -6.09 -19.87 27.95
N GLU A 83 -5.81 -19.57 29.21
CA GLU A 83 -5.35 -20.55 30.20
C GLU A 83 -6.49 -21.08 31.08
N ILE A 84 -7.65 -20.42 31.04
CA ILE A 84 -8.88 -20.91 31.67
C ILE A 84 -9.59 -21.77 30.64
N ASP A 85 -9.15 -23.01 30.50
CA ASP A 85 -9.87 -24.05 29.78
C ASP A 85 -10.98 -24.59 30.72
N PRO A 86 -12.27 -24.19 30.57
CA PRO A 86 -13.32 -24.55 31.52
C PRO A 86 -13.76 -26.01 31.38
N THR A 87 -13.12 -26.78 30.50
CA THR A 87 -13.60 -28.09 30.03
C THR A 87 -12.59 -29.22 30.16
N ALA A 88 -11.40 -29.00 30.73
CA ALA A 88 -10.37 -30.03 30.80
C ALA A 88 -10.23 -30.65 32.22
N ASP A 89 -10.85 -31.82 32.38
CA ASP A 89 -10.31 -32.99 33.10
C ASP A 89 -10.16 -33.00 34.63
N SER A 90 -10.21 -31.86 35.33
CA SER A 90 -9.89 -31.89 36.78
C SER A 90 -10.98 -32.57 37.61
N THR A 91 -12.25 -32.24 37.40
CA THR A 91 -13.35 -32.67 38.30
C THR A 91 -13.65 -34.17 38.23
N GLU A 92 -13.59 -34.80 37.05
CA GLU A 92 -13.81 -36.24 36.92
C GLU A 92 -12.69 -37.07 37.57
N ASN A 93 -11.44 -36.58 37.52
CA ASN A 93 -10.31 -37.25 38.16
C ASN A 93 -10.37 -37.18 39.68
N TRP A 94 -10.77 -36.02 40.24
CA TRP A 94 -10.96 -35.87 41.69
C TRP A 94 -12.06 -36.80 42.23
N LEU A 95 -13.15 -36.99 41.50
CA LEU A 95 -14.23 -37.89 41.90
C LEU A 95 -13.78 -39.36 41.96
N LYS A 96 -13.03 -39.81 40.95
CA LYS A 96 -12.47 -41.18 40.93
C LYS A 96 -11.48 -41.40 42.08
N GLU A 97 -10.70 -40.38 42.44
CA GLU A 97 -9.73 -40.50 43.54
C GLU A 97 -10.40 -40.54 44.91
N LEU A 98 -11.52 -39.83 45.11
CA LEU A 98 -12.31 -39.93 46.33
C LEU A 98 -13.00 -41.28 46.47
N GLU A 99 -13.51 -41.84 45.38
CA GLU A 99 -14.14 -43.17 45.38
C GLU A 99 -13.14 -44.28 45.72
N LYS A 100 -11.88 -44.15 45.27
CA LYS A 100 -10.78 -45.06 45.61
C LYS A 100 -10.37 -45.03 47.08
N LYS A 101 -10.65 -43.93 47.79
CA LYS A 101 -10.28 -43.76 49.22
C LYS A 101 -11.38 -44.19 50.18
N ARG A 102 -12.55 -44.61 49.69
CA ARG A 102 -13.65 -45.12 50.50
C ARG A 102 -13.64 -46.65 50.53
#